data_AF-A0A1V4HZJ7-F1
#
_entry.id   AF-A0A1V4HZJ7-F1
#
_cell.length_a   1.000
_cell.length_b   1.000
_cell.length_c   1.000
_cell.angle_alpha   90.00
_cell.angle_beta   90.00
_cell.angle_gamma   90.00
#
_symmetry.space_group_name_H-M   'P 1'
#
loop_
_entity.id
_entity.type
_entity.pdbx_description
1 polymer ?
#
loop_
_entity_poly.entity_id
_entity_poly.type
_entity_poly.pdbx_seq_one_letter_code
_entity_poly.pdbx_strand_id
1 'polypeptide(L)'
;MPRHRSHSLEFKRQVAQEFLGGETLHGLAKRHDVSRNLIRIWVEKYEAGALDDDTRAAGLVQEYEARIAALERLAGRQALELEFLKRCWPISHDVSTGLVRP
;
A
#
# COMPACT_ATOMS: atom_id res chain seq x y z
N MET A 1 -11.68 14.91 4.53
CA MET A 1 -11.50 13.46 4.71
C MET A 1 -11.53 13.15 6.20
N PRO A 2 -12.33 12.20 6.69
CA PRO A 2 -12.31 11.81 8.10
C PRO A 2 -10.93 11.24 8.44
N ARG A 3 -10.27 11.75 9.47
CA ARG A 3 -9.01 11.18 9.96
C ARG A 3 -9.35 9.91 10.72
N HIS A 4 -9.18 8.76 10.08
CA HIS A 4 -9.31 7.47 10.77
C HIS A 4 -8.23 7.43 11.85
N ARG A 5 -8.63 7.27 13.11
CA ARG A 5 -7.71 7.13 14.23
C ARG A 5 -7.12 5.72 14.16
N SER A 6 -5.93 5.62 13.59
CA SER A 6 -5.20 4.35 13.49
C SER A 6 -4.48 4.07 14.81
N HIS A 7 -4.83 2.97 15.47
CA HIS A 7 -4.14 2.49 16.67
C HIS A 7 -3.04 1.50 16.29
N SER A 8 -1.90 1.58 16.98
CA SER A 8 -0.77 0.65 16.77
C SER A 8 -1.17 -0.78 17.14
N LEU A 9 -0.50 -1.76 16.53
CA LEU A 9 -0.76 -3.18 16.81
C LEU A 9 -0.45 -3.54 18.26
N GLU A 10 0.62 -3.00 18.82
CA GLU A 10 0.98 -3.18 20.23
C GLU A 10 -0.15 -2.73 21.15
N PHE A 11 -0.75 -1.59 20.85
CA PHE A 11 -1.88 -1.06 21.62
C PHE A 11 -3.11 -1.95 21.51
N LYS A 12 -3.46 -2.41 20.30
CA LYS A 12 -4.58 -3.34 20.11
C LYS A 12 -4.35 -4.64 20.88
N ARG A 13 -3.12 -5.15 20.87
CA ARG A 13 -2.70 -6.37 21.58
C ARG A 13 -2.81 -6.20 23.09
N GLN A 14 -2.31 -5.08 23.61
CA GLN A 14 -2.38 -4.74 25.02
C GLN A 14 -3.83 -4.69 25.50
N VAL A 15 -4.71 -3.99 24.78
CA VAL A 15 -6.13 -3.87 25.14
C VAL A 15 -6.83 -5.24 25.14
N ALA A 16 -6.53 -6.10 24.17
CA ALA A 16 -7.07 -7.45 24.11
C ALA A 16 -6.57 -8.33 25.27
N GLN A 17 -5.29 -8.24 25.62
CA GLN A 17 -4.70 -8.98 26.74
C GLN A 17 -5.28 -8.53 28.09
N GLU A 18 -5.45 -7.23 28.30
CA GLU A 18 -6.06 -6.70 29.54
C GLU A 18 -7.52 -7.16 29.68
N PHE A 19 -8.27 -7.21 28.58
CA PHE A 19 -9.63 -7.76 28.58
C PHE A 19 -9.65 -9.25 28.94
N LEU A 20 -8.77 -10.05 28.33
CA LEU A 20 -8.63 -11.48 28.66
C LEU A 20 -8.11 -11.71 30.10
N GLY A 21 -7.38 -10.73 30.65
CA GLY A 21 -6.96 -10.70 32.06
C GLY A 21 -8.09 -10.40 33.05
N GLY A 22 -9.33 -10.26 32.58
CA GLY A 22 -10.52 -10.06 33.42
C GLY A 22 -10.98 -8.62 33.56
N GLU A 23 -10.36 -7.68 32.83
CA GLU A 23 -10.78 -6.28 32.89
C GLU A 23 -12.04 -6.02 32.07
N THR A 24 -12.87 -5.07 32.52
CA THR A 24 -14.17 -4.80 31.90
C THR A 24 -14.07 -3.95 30.63
N LEU A 25 -14.95 -4.21 29.65
CA LEU A 25 -15.08 -3.38 28.43
C LEU A 25 -15.32 -1.90 28.76
N HIS A 26 -16.05 -1.61 29.84
CA HIS A 26 -16.33 -0.24 30.28
C HIS A 26 -15.06 0.45 30.82
N GLY A 27 -14.28 -0.24 31.65
CA GLY A 27 -13.02 0.27 32.19
C GLY A 27 -12.00 0.55 31.08
N LEU A 28 -11.86 -0.39 30.14
CA LEU A 28 -10.98 -0.24 28.99
C LEU A 28 -11.41 0.90 28.07
N ALA A 29 -12.70 1.00 27.75
CA ALA A 29 -13.22 2.07 26.90
C ALA A 29 -12.97 3.46 27.50
N LYS A 30 -13.16 3.60 28.82
CA LYS A 30 -12.94 4.86 29.54
C LYS A 30 -11.47 5.23 29.65
N ARG A 31 -10.59 4.26 29.94
CA ARG A 31 -9.14 4.50 30.09
C ARG A 31 -8.48 4.87 28.78
N HIS A 32 -8.86 4.18 27.70
CA HIS A 32 -8.17 4.25 26.42
C HIS A 32 -8.87 5.17 25.41
N ASP A 33 -10.03 5.75 25.76
CA ASP A 33 -10.88 6.54 24.85
C ASP A 33 -11.23 5.77 23.56
N VAL A 34 -11.54 4.48 23.73
CA VAL A 34 -11.87 3.55 22.64
C VAL A 34 -13.30 3.06 22.78
N SER A 35 -14.02 2.98 21.67
CA SER A 35 -15.37 2.43 21.69
C SER A 35 -15.38 0.96 22.10
N ARG A 36 -16.34 0.56 22.93
CA ARG A 36 -16.54 -0.83 23.37
C ARG A 36 -16.67 -1.82 22.19
N ASN A 37 -17.24 -1.37 21.07
CA ASN A 37 -17.37 -2.19 19.86
C ASN A 37 -16.00 -2.49 19.23
N LEU A 38 -15.11 -1.50 19.19
CA LEU A 38 -13.77 -1.65 18.65
C LEU A 38 -12.92 -2.60 19.50
N ILE A 39 -13.07 -2.55 20.83
CA ILE A 39 -12.42 -3.46 21.77
C ILE A 39 -12.87 -4.92 21.51
N ARG A 40 -14.17 -5.16 21.29
CA ARG A 40 -14.67 -6.51 20.98
C ARG A 40 -14.06 -7.06 19.69
N ILE A 41 -13.99 -6.23 18.64
CA ILE A 41 -13.35 -6.61 17.37
C ILE A 41 -11.87 -6.95 17.58
N TRP A 42 -11.15 -6.16 18.40
CA TRP A 42 -9.73 -6.42 18.66
C TRP A 42 -9.51 -7.71 19.46
N VAL A 43 -10.38 -8.01 20.44
CA VAL A 43 -10.32 -9.25 21.21
C VAL A 43 -10.58 -10.45 20.29
N GLU A 44 -11.63 -10.40 19.47
CA GLU A 44 -11.96 -11.46 18.52
C GLU A 44 -10.82 -11.70 17.51
N LYS A 45 -10.25 -10.62 16.96
CA LYS A 45 -9.08 -10.71 16.07
C LYS A 45 -7.82 -11.21 16.80
N TYR A 46 -7.66 -10.89 18.08
CA TYR A 46 -6.53 -11.36 18.88
C TYR A 46 -6.63 -12.86 19.17
N GLU A 47 -7.81 -13.36 19.55
CA GLU A 47 -8.08 -14.78 19.76
C GLU A 47 -7.95 -15.59 18.46
N ALA A 48 -8.37 -15.02 17.33
CA ALA A 48 -8.20 -15.62 16.01
C ALA A 48 -6.76 -15.57 15.47
N GLY A 49 -5.84 -14.88 16.13
CA GLY A 49 -4.48 -14.64 15.62
C GLY A 49 -4.45 -13.75 14.37
N ALA A 50 -5.54 -13.06 14.05
CA ALA A 50 -5.68 -12.21 12.86
C ALA A 50 -5.31 -10.73 13.12
N LEU A 51 -4.76 -10.43 14.30
CA LEU A 51 -4.35 -9.06 14.64
C LEU A 51 -3.16 -8.60 13.77
N ASP A 52 -2.26 -9.54 13.41
CA ASP A 52 -1.08 -9.28 12.56
C ASP A 52 -1.36 -9.28 11.06
N ASP A 53 -2.43 -9.95 10.60
CA ASP A 53 -2.80 -10.02 9.19
C ASP A 53 -3.14 -8.65 8.60
N ASP A 54 -3.86 -7.79 9.34
CA ASP A 54 -4.18 -6.43 8.88
C ASP A 54 -2.91 -5.58 8.66
N THR A 55 -1.87 -5.80 9.48
CA THR A 55 -0.63 -5.01 9.42
C THR A 55 0.30 -5.53 8.33
N ARG A 56 0.38 -6.86 8.16
CA ARG A 56 1.06 -7.50 7.04
C ARG A 56 0.44 -7.08 5.72
N ALA A 57 -0.89 -7.11 5.62
CA ALA A 57 -1.62 -6.67 4.44
C ALA A 57 -1.32 -5.21 4.10
N ALA A 58 -1.32 -4.30 5.09
CA ALA A 58 -1.00 -2.89 4.86
C ALA A 58 0.45 -2.68 4.37
N GLY A 59 1.42 -3.38 4.98
CA GLY A 59 2.83 -3.31 4.56
C GLY A 59 3.05 -3.86 3.14
N LEU A 60 2.44 -5.01 2.83
CA LEU A 60 2.47 -5.62 1.50
C LEU A 60 1.86 -4.67 0.45
N VAL A 61 0.70 -4.09 0.72
CA VAL A 61 0.05 -3.13 -0.19
C VAL A 61 0.96 -1.94 -0.47
N GLN A 62 1.60 -1.38 0.56
CA GLN A 62 2.51 -0.24 0.39
C GLN A 62 3.77 -0.60 -0.41
N GLU A 63 4.32 -1.80 -0.21
CA GLU A 63 5.44 -2.32 -1.00
C GLU A 63 5.03 -2.52 -2.47
N TYR A 64 3.84 -3.09 -2.71
CA TYR A 64 3.29 -3.24 -4.06
C TYR A 64 3.07 -1.90 -4.74
N GLU A 65 2.51 -0.90 -4.05
CA GLU A 65 2.32 0.46 -4.58
C GLU A 65 3.66 1.10 -4.96
N ALA A 66 4.70 0.96 -4.12
CA ALA A 66 6.03 1.45 -4.43
C ALA A 66 6.62 0.76 -5.67
N ARG A 67 6.42 -0.57 -5.78
CA ARG A 67 6.86 -1.35 -6.93
C ARG A 67 6.13 -0.95 -8.21
N ILE A 68 4.81 -0.77 -8.15
CA ILE A 68 3.98 -0.30 -9.27
C ILE A 68 4.48 1.06 -9.74
N ALA A 69 4.65 2.02 -8.83
CA ALA A 69 5.12 3.36 -9.20
C ALA A 69 6.54 3.34 -9.80
N ALA A 70 7.42 2.44 -9.37
CA ALA A 70 8.74 2.28 -9.97
C ALA A 70 8.65 1.72 -11.40
N LEU A 71 7.78 0.73 -11.62
CA LEU A 71 7.55 0.13 -12.93
C LEU A 71 6.89 1.12 -13.90
N GLU A 72 5.90 1.89 -13.46
CA GLU A 72 5.27 2.92 -14.29
C GLU A 72 6.27 3.97 -14.78
N ARG A 73 7.20 4.40 -13.92
CA ARG A 73 8.28 5.32 -14.33
C ARG A 73 9.21 4.72 -15.37
N LEU A 74 9.55 3.44 -15.24
CA LEU A 74 10.38 2.72 -16.22
C LEU A 74 9.65 2.57 -17.56
N ALA A 75 8.38 2.17 -17.53
CA ALA A 75 7.54 2.06 -18.71
C ALA A 75 7.40 3.41 -19.44
N GLY A 76 7.24 4.51 -18.69
CA GLY A 76 7.21 5.86 -19.27
C GLY A 76 8.53 6.23 -19.98
N ARG A 77 9.69 5.90 -19.39
CA ARG A 77 10.99 6.12 -20.05
C ARG A 77 11.15 5.31 -21.32
N GLN A 78 10.80 4.03 -21.27
CA GLN A 78 10.88 3.14 -22.44
C GLN A 78 9.93 3.59 -23.56
N ALA A 79 8.73 4.08 -23.23
CA ALA A 79 7.80 4.62 -24.22
C ALA A 79 8.41 5.81 -24.97
N LEU A 80 9.08 6.73 -24.26
CA LEU A 80 9.77 7.87 -24.87
C LEU A 80 10.94 7.43 -25.76
N GLU A 81 11.74 6.45 -25.33
CA GLU A 81 12.83 5.89 -26.15
C GLU A 81 12.29 5.24 -27.43
N LEU A 82 11.20 4.48 -27.33
CA LEU A 82 10.55 3.87 -28.49
C LEU A 82 9.97 4.92 -29.45
N GLU A 83 9.33 5.96 -28.94
CA GLU A 83 8.84 7.07 -29.77
C GLU A 83 9.99 7.79 -30.47
N PHE A 84 11.09 8.05 -29.77
CA PHE A 84 12.29 8.65 -30.35
C PHE A 84 12.88 7.78 -31.47
N LEU A 85 13.10 6.49 -31.21
CA LEU A 85 13.64 5.55 -32.19
C LEU A 85 12.72 5.42 -33.42
N LYS A 86 11.40 5.32 -33.20
CA LYS A 86 10.41 5.26 -34.30
C LYS A 86 10.40 6.54 -35.15
N ARG A 87 10.67 7.70 -34.57
CA ARG A 87 10.72 8.98 -35.30
C ARG A 87 12.05 9.22 -36.02
N CYS A 88 13.16 8.75 -35.46
CA CYS A 88 14.49 8.89 -36.09
C CYS A 88 14.78 7.81 -37.13
N TRP A 89 14.21 6.61 -36.99
CA TRP A 89 14.35 5.52 -37.97
C TRP A 89 14.00 5.91 -39.43
N PRO A 90 12.88 6.61 -39.72
CA PRO A 90 12.59 7.04 -41.09
C PRO A 90 13.54 8.14 -41.61
N ILE A 91 14.22 8.88 -40.72
CA ILE A 91 15.11 9.99 -41.10
C ILE A 91 16.51 9.45 -41.46
N SER A 92 16.98 8.40 -40.80
CA SER A 92 18.33 7.86 -41.00
C SER A 92 18.46 6.90 -42.19
N HIS A 93 17.37 6.22 -42.61
CA HIS A 93 17.39 5.30 -43.75
C HIS A 93 17.29 6.03 -45.11
N ASP A 94 16.79 7.27 -45.13
CA ASP A 94 16.64 8.06 -46.36
C ASP A 94 17.94 8.74 -46.80
N VAL A 95 18.83 9.09 -45.85
CA VAL A 95 20.12 9.76 -46.16
C VAL A 95 21.15 8.82 -46.82
N SER A 96 21.01 7.49 -46.68
CA SER A 96 21.87 6.51 -47.37
C SER A 96 21.32 6.01 -48.70
N THR A 97 20.05 6.28 -49.02
CA THR A 97 19.43 5.79 -50.26
C THR A 97 19.40 6.92 -51.28
N GLY A 98 20.52 7.12 -51.97
CA GLY A 98 20.67 8.13 -53.03
C GLY A 98 19.70 7.92 -54.20
N LEU A 99 18.46 8.39 -54.05
CA LEU A 99 17.49 8.41 -55.13
C LEU A 99 17.49 9.81 -55.77
N VAL A 100 18.33 9.96 -56.80
CA VAL A 100 18.14 10.96 -57.85
C VAL A 100 16.76 10.72 -58.47
N ARG A 101 15.84 11.68 -58.32
CA ARG A 101 14.58 11.70 -59.07
C ARG A 101 14.68 12.71 -60.22
N PRO A 102 14.31 12.38 -61.47
CA PRO A 102 13.90 13.37 -62.46
C PRO A 102 12.55 14.00 -62.09
#